data_AF-A0A936CND1-F1
#
_entry.id   AF-A0A936CND1-F1
#
_cell.length_a   1.000
_cell.length_b   1.000
_cell.length_c   1.000
_cell.angle_alpha   90.00
_cell.angle_beta   90.00
_cell.angle_gamma   90.00
#
_symmetry.space_group_name_H-M   'P 1'
#
loop_
_entity.id
_entity.type
_entity.pdbx_description
1 polymer ?
#
loop_
_entity_poly.entity_id
_entity_poly.type
_entity_poly.pdbx_seq_one_letter_code
_entity_poly.pdbx_strand_id
1 'polypeptide(L)'
;MTITDFDFICQILKTRSGLLLTNDKAYLLESRLLPVARKWKLATFDDLVRLIRTKNDEAVIRDVVEAMTTNESFFFRDTKPFDQFKQICLPALIKARASSKSIRIWSAACSSGQEGYSLAMILSEMGAQLAGWKIEIVGTDLSGEILQRAKDGLYSQFEVQRGLPIPLLVKYIQQTGDRWKISDAIRSKVQFREWNLLNDPSPLGKFDIVFCRNVLIYFDQPTKTKVLAGIAKQMPEDGYLFLGGAETVLGISDKFQLLAGQRGIYGLTGGIKAPTAFGTRGAAPRRRGSQLPLHFVA
;
A
#
# COMPACT_ATOMS: atom_id res chain seq x y z
N MET A 1 -33.15 -0.60 -6.83
CA MET A 1 -32.03 0.05 -7.54
C MET A 1 -32.31 0.17 -9.03
N THR A 2 -32.49 1.39 -9.52
CA THR A 2 -32.51 1.70 -10.96
C THR A 2 -31.07 1.84 -11.47
N ILE A 3 -30.86 1.74 -12.79
CA ILE A 3 -29.56 2.01 -13.44
C ILE A 3 -29.08 3.44 -13.11
N THR A 4 -30.01 4.40 -13.03
CA THR A 4 -29.71 5.80 -12.72
C THR A 4 -29.22 6.04 -11.29
N ASP A 5 -29.63 5.21 -10.32
CA ASP A 5 -29.16 5.28 -8.94
C ASP A 5 -27.80 4.62 -8.76
N PHE A 6 -27.55 3.54 -9.49
CA PHE A 6 -26.24 2.91 -9.60
C PHE A 6 -25.19 3.91 -10.12
N ASP A 7 -25.45 4.52 -11.28
CA ASP A 7 -24.51 5.46 -11.91
C ASP A 7 -24.22 6.68 -11.03
N PHE A 8 -25.24 7.17 -10.33
CA PHE A 8 -25.10 8.29 -9.40
C PHE A 8 -24.15 7.96 -8.24
N ILE A 9 -24.32 6.80 -7.59
CA ILE A 9 -23.43 6.39 -6.50
C ILE A 9 -22.03 6.11 -7.03
N CYS A 10 -21.89 5.45 -8.19
CA CYS A 10 -20.60 5.23 -8.84
C CYS A 10 -19.85 6.54 -9.09
N GLN A 11 -20.55 7.58 -9.54
CA GLN A 11 -19.95 8.90 -9.76
C GLN A 11 -19.47 9.54 -8.45
N ILE A 12 -20.23 9.40 -7.36
CA ILE A 12 -19.82 9.89 -6.03
C ILE A 12 -18.59 9.14 -5.55
N LEU A 13 -18.59 7.80 -5.61
CA LEU A 13 -17.46 6.96 -5.20
C LEU A 13 -16.20 7.31 -6.00
N LYS A 14 -16.31 7.41 -7.32
CA LYS A 14 -15.20 7.81 -8.18
C LYS A 14 -14.66 9.19 -7.81
N THR A 15 -15.56 10.17 -7.63
CA THR A 15 -15.17 11.55 -7.33
C THR A 15 -14.52 11.69 -5.94
N ARG A 16 -15.03 10.97 -4.95
CA ARG A 16 -14.63 11.11 -3.54
C ARG A 16 -13.50 10.18 -3.14
N SER A 17 -13.32 9.02 -3.78
CA SER A 17 -12.27 8.05 -3.42
C SER A 17 -11.44 7.52 -4.59
N GLY A 18 -11.84 7.81 -5.83
CA GLY A 18 -11.20 7.26 -7.03
C GLY A 18 -11.67 5.86 -7.38
N LEU A 19 -12.52 5.25 -6.54
CA LEU A 19 -13.03 3.90 -6.72
C LEU A 19 -13.82 3.79 -8.02
N LEU A 20 -13.31 2.99 -8.96
CA LEU A 20 -14.01 2.57 -10.15
C LEU A 20 -14.82 1.31 -9.83
N LEU A 21 -16.13 1.48 -9.68
CA LEU A 21 -17.06 0.36 -9.53
C LEU A 21 -17.64 -0.02 -10.90
N THR A 22 -17.50 -1.29 -11.26
CA THR A 22 -18.02 -1.87 -12.50
C THR A 22 -19.34 -2.60 -12.26
N ASN A 23 -20.16 -2.78 -13.30
CA ASN A 23 -21.51 -3.36 -13.18
C ASN A 23 -21.53 -4.78 -12.57
N ASP A 24 -20.51 -5.59 -12.82
CA ASP A 24 -20.35 -6.93 -12.23
C ASP A 24 -20.21 -6.90 -10.70
N LYS A 25 -19.91 -5.72 -10.13
CA LYS A 25 -19.78 -5.50 -8.69
C LYS A 25 -20.92 -4.68 -8.09
N ALA A 26 -22.00 -4.46 -8.85
CA ALA A 26 -23.16 -3.70 -8.37
C ALA A 26 -23.80 -4.28 -7.10
N TYR A 27 -23.73 -5.61 -6.92
CA TYR A 27 -24.21 -6.30 -5.71
C TYR A 27 -23.49 -5.83 -4.42
N LEU A 28 -22.30 -5.25 -4.52
CA LEU A 28 -21.59 -4.70 -3.36
C LEU A 28 -22.27 -3.46 -2.77
N LEU A 29 -22.97 -2.67 -3.61
CA LEU A 29 -23.65 -1.47 -3.13
C LEU A 29 -24.72 -1.83 -2.11
N GLU A 30 -25.59 -2.79 -2.42
CA GLU A 30 -26.67 -3.15 -1.52
C GLU A 30 -26.14 -3.79 -0.23
N SER A 31 -25.23 -4.76 -0.36
CA SER A 31 -24.67 -5.47 0.80
C SER A 31 -23.87 -4.55 1.75
N ARG A 32 -23.14 -3.56 1.22
CA ARG A 32 -22.29 -2.67 2.03
C ARG A 32 -22.98 -1.39 2.46
N LEU A 33 -23.96 -0.89 1.70
CA LEU A 33 -24.66 0.36 2.01
C LEU A 33 -25.94 0.17 2.81
N LEU A 34 -26.50 -1.04 2.90
CA LEU A 34 -27.63 -1.30 3.79
C LEU A 34 -27.30 -1.06 5.28
N PRO A 35 -26.14 -1.46 5.81
CA PRO A 35 -25.70 -1.04 7.15
C PRO A 35 -25.61 0.48 7.31
N VAL A 36 -25.17 1.20 6.27
CA VAL A 36 -25.11 2.67 6.28
C VAL A 36 -26.52 3.25 6.33
N ALA A 37 -27.46 2.77 5.51
CA ALA A 37 -28.86 3.19 5.56
C ALA A 37 -29.45 3.02 6.98
N ARG A 38 -29.19 1.88 7.63
CA ARG A 38 -29.63 1.62 9.01
C ARG A 38 -29.02 2.60 10.02
N LYS A 39 -27.71 2.91 9.91
CA LYS A 39 -27.03 3.91 10.76
C LYS A 39 -27.73 5.27 10.68
N TRP A 40 -28.21 5.64 9.49
CA TRP A 40 -28.93 6.89 9.23
C TRP A 40 -30.45 6.80 9.43
N LYS A 41 -30.95 5.73 10.04
CA LYS A 41 -32.38 5.47 10.31
C LYS A 41 -33.25 5.45 9.05
N LEU A 42 -32.68 4.97 7.94
CA LEU A 42 -33.37 4.78 6.67
C LEU A 42 -33.73 3.30 6.49
N ALA A 43 -34.89 3.04 5.87
CA ALA A 43 -35.39 1.67 5.70
C ALA A 43 -34.74 0.95 4.53
N THR A 44 -34.44 1.68 3.45
CA THR A 44 -33.97 1.10 2.19
C THR A 44 -32.73 1.79 1.63
N PHE A 45 -32.05 1.10 0.71
CA PHE A 45 -30.99 1.71 -0.10
C PHE A 45 -31.51 2.89 -0.95
N ASP A 46 -32.72 2.78 -1.49
CA ASP A 46 -33.32 3.84 -2.32
C ASP A 46 -33.57 5.12 -1.48
N ASP A 47 -33.91 4.98 -0.19
CA ASP A 47 -34.01 6.11 0.74
C ASP A 47 -32.66 6.79 0.96
N LEU A 48 -31.58 6.01 1.05
CA LEU A 48 -30.21 6.52 1.18
C LEU A 48 -29.79 7.32 -0.06
N VAL A 49 -30.05 6.78 -1.25
CA VAL A 49 -29.77 7.49 -2.51
C VAL A 49 -30.57 8.79 -2.59
N ARG A 50 -31.86 8.76 -2.22
CA ARG A 50 -32.72 9.95 -2.19
C ARG A 50 -32.21 11.00 -1.21
N LEU A 51 -31.76 10.59 -0.02
CA LEU A 51 -31.19 11.49 0.98
C LEU A 51 -29.95 12.21 0.42
N ILE A 52 -29.05 11.47 -0.21
CA ILE A 52 -27.82 12.03 -0.80
C ILE A 52 -28.15 13.01 -1.93
N ARG A 53 -29.09 12.67 -2.82
CA ARG A 53 -29.51 13.56 -3.92
C ARG A 53 -30.15 14.86 -3.44
N THR A 54 -30.95 14.81 -2.38
CA THR A 54 -31.76 15.95 -1.93
C THR A 54 -31.02 16.87 -0.98
N LYS A 55 -30.22 16.31 -0.06
CA LYS A 55 -29.53 17.09 0.97
C LYS A 55 -28.05 17.31 0.71
N ASN A 56 -27.43 16.45 -0.10
CA ASN A 56 -25.97 16.44 -0.31
C ASN A 56 -25.19 16.50 1.02
N ASP A 57 -25.63 15.72 2.01
CA ASP A 57 -25.05 15.69 3.34
C ASP A 57 -23.67 14.98 3.31
N GLU A 58 -22.60 15.74 3.57
CA GLU A 58 -21.22 15.24 3.51
C GLU A 58 -20.94 14.13 4.52
N ALA A 59 -21.63 14.08 5.67
CA ALA A 59 -21.44 13.01 6.64
C ALA A 59 -22.00 11.67 6.12
N VAL A 60 -23.15 11.71 5.44
CA VAL A 60 -23.75 10.53 4.78
C VAL A 60 -22.85 10.07 3.63
N ILE A 61 -22.38 11.01 2.80
CA ILE A 61 -21.49 10.70 1.67
C ILE A 61 -20.19 10.05 2.16
N ARG A 62 -19.59 10.57 3.25
CA ARG A 62 -18.40 9.97 3.85
C ARG A 62 -18.66 8.52 4.26
N ASP A 63 -19.74 8.25 4.99
CA ASP A 63 -20.08 6.88 5.42
C ASP A 63 -20.29 5.93 4.23
N VAL A 64 -20.92 6.40 3.15
CA VAL A 64 -21.08 5.63 1.90
C VAL A 64 -19.74 5.32 1.26
N VAL A 65 -18.86 6.31 1.17
CA VAL A 65 -17.52 6.16 0.58
C VAL A 65 -16.68 5.18 1.39
N GLU A 66 -16.66 5.32 2.72
CA GLU A 66 -15.92 4.44 3.62
C GLU A 66 -16.42 3.00 3.53
N ALA A 67 -17.74 2.77 3.56
CA ALA A 67 -18.32 1.44 3.46
C ALA A 67 -17.97 0.73 2.14
N MET A 68 -17.72 1.48 1.06
CA MET A 68 -17.34 0.92 -0.24
C MET A 68 -15.85 0.67 -0.40
N THR A 69 -15.00 1.12 0.53
CA THR A 69 -13.57 0.77 0.53
C THR A 69 -13.38 -0.73 0.74
N THR A 70 -12.35 -1.32 0.12
CA THR A 70 -12.00 -2.73 0.34
C THR A 70 -10.70 -2.80 1.13
N ASN A 71 -10.82 -3.19 2.41
CA ASN A 71 -9.74 -3.07 3.39
C ASN A 71 -9.07 -4.41 3.71
N GLU A 72 -8.66 -5.18 2.70
CA GLU A 72 -7.93 -6.43 2.93
C GLU A 72 -6.43 -6.16 3.15
N SER A 73 -5.93 -6.46 4.34
CA SER A 73 -4.52 -6.37 4.71
C SER A 73 -4.14 -7.50 5.65
N PHE A 74 -2.84 -7.85 5.67
CA PHE A 74 -2.27 -8.80 6.61
C PHE A 74 -0.78 -8.53 6.80
N PHE A 75 -0.24 -8.99 7.93
CA PHE A 75 1.15 -8.77 8.28
C PHE A 75 2.08 -9.40 7.24
N PHE A 76 3.11 -8.67 6.84
CA PHE A 76 4.11 -9.10 5.87
C PHE A 76 3.50 -9.60 4.54
N ARG A 77 2.40 -8.97 4.09
CA ARG A 77 1.72 -9.31 2.83
C ARG A 77 2.66 -9.33 1.65
N ASP A 78 2.72 -10.47 0.97
CA ASP A 78 3.73 -10.79 -0.04
C ASP A 78 5.15 -10.58 0.55
N THR A 79 5.72 -11.57 1.23
CA THR A 79 6.98 -11.44 1.99
C THR A 79 8.10 -10.70 1.24
N LYS A 80 8.16 -10.88 -0.08
CA LYS A 80 9.20 -10.34 -0.96
C LYS A 80 9.41 -8.81 -0.87
N PRO A 81 8.38 -7.94 -0.98
CA PRO A 81 8.51 -6.50 -0.71
C PRO A 81 9.24 -6.16 0.59
N PHE A 82 8.96 -6.89 1.68
CA PHE A 82 9.59 -6.64 2.98
C PHE A 82 11.04 -7.13 3.03
N ASP A 83 11.34 -8.25 2.37
CA ASP A 83 12.72 -8.72 2.18
C ASP A 83 13.53 -7.71 1.35
N GLN A 84 12.96 -7.22 0.25
CA GLN A 84 13.61 -6.24 -0.61
C GLN A 84 13.82 -4.90 0.11
N PHE A 85 12.84 -4.45 0.89
CA PHE A 85 12.98 -3.30 1.78
C PHE A 85 14.19 -3.48 2.72
N LYS A 86 14.24 -4.61 3.44
CA LYS A 86 15.29 -4.90 4.42
C LYS A 86 16.67 -5.07 3.80
N GLN A 87 16.76 -5.75 2.66
CA GLN A 87 18.04 -6.20 2.08
C GLN A 87 18.61 -5.24 1.03
N ILE A 88 17.78 -4.39 0.43
CA ILE A 88 18.16 -3.58 -0.74
C ILE A 88 17.96 -2.10 -0.48
N CYS A 89 16.70 -1.67 -0.29
CA CYS A 89 16.35 -0.26 -0.25
C CYS A 89 16.85 0.42 1.03
N LEU A 90 16.61 -0.20 2.19
CA LEU A 90 16.98 0.38 3.47
C LEU A 90 18.51 0.50 3.65
N PRO A 91 19.35 -0.51 3.34
CA PRO A 91 20.81 -0.37 3.41
C PRO A 91 21.34 0.75 2.49
N ALA A 92 20.78 0.89 1.27
CA ALA A 92 21.16 1.95 0.36
C ALA A 92 20.87 3.34 0.94
N LEU A 93 19.69 3.53 1.53
CA LEU A 93 19.30 4.79 2.17
C LEU A 93 20.08 5.07 3.46
N ILE A 94 20.39 4.05 4.26
CA ILE A 94 21.26 4.21 5.44
C ILE A 94 22.62 4.79 5.02
N LYS A 95 23.19 4.31 3.91
CA LYS A 95 24.44 4.84 3.38
C LYS A 95 24.25 6.28 2.85
N ALA A 96 23.21 6.53 2.07
CA ALA A 96 22.94 7.83 1.45
C ALA A 96 22.56 8.94 2.46
N ARG A 97 22.00 8.56 3.61
CA ARG A 97 21.56 9.45 4.68
C ARG A 97 22.47 9.42 5.91
N ALA A 98 23.69 8.91 5.80
CA ALA A 98 24.59 8.73 6.95
C ALA A 98 24.87 10.04 7.73
N SER A 99 24.84 11.19 7.04
CA SER A 99 25.04 12.51 7.64
C SER A 99 23.81 13.01 8.41
N SER A 100 22.60 12.82 7.87
CA SER A 100 21.35 13.28 8.50
C SER A 100 20.74 12.28 9.47
N LYS A 101 21.06 10.99 9.32
CA LYS A 101 20.51 9.85 10.06
C LYS A 101 18.99 9.88 10.16
N SER A 102 18.32 10.28 9.08
CA SER A 102 16.86 10.42 9.03
C SER A 102 16.29 9.70 7.82
N ILE A 103 15.22 8.94 8.02
CA ILE A 103 14.46 8.24 6.96
C ILE A 103 12.97 8.42 7.23
N ARG A 104 12.20 8.77 6.19
CA ARG A 104 10.73 8.81 6.28
C ARG A 104 10.12 7.79 5.32
N ILE A 105 9.16 7.02 5.84
CA ILE A 105 8.45 5.96 5.11
C ILE A 105 6.96 6.28 5.12
N TRP A 106 6.31 6.20 3.95
CA TRP A 106 4.87 6.35 3.81
C TRP A 106 4.24 5.02 3.44
N SER A 107 3.33 4.50 4.27
CA SER A 107 2.40 3.41 3.91
C SER A 107 1.07 4.05 3.49
N ALA A 108 0.89 4.17 2.18
CA ALA A 108 -0.25 4.78 1.52
C ALA A 108 -1.37 3.74 1.33
N ALA A 109 -2.58 4.05 1.80
CA ALA A 109 -3.70 3.11 1.98
C ALA A 109 -3.36 1.99 2.97
N CYS A 110 -2.96 2.38 4.19
CA CYS A 110 -2.44 1.46 5.20
C CYS A 110 -3.49 0.51 5.81
N SER A 111 -4.78 0.71 5.52
CA SER A 111 -5.89 -0.08 6.06
C SER A 111 -5.78 -0.19 7.58
N SER A 112 -5.86 -1.40 8.14
CA SER A 112 -5.79 -1.68 9.57
C SER A 112 -4.37 -1.73 10.13
N GLY A 113 -3.39 -1.14 9.42
CA GLY A 113 -2.07 -0.81 9.94
C GLY A 113 -1.01 -1.92 9.86
N GLN A 114 -1.36 -3.13 9.42
CA GLN A 114 -0.45 -4.28 9.42
C GLN A 114 0.82 -4.02 8.59
N GLU A 115 0.73 -3.31 7.46
CA GLU A 115 1.92 -2.97 6.64
C GLU A 115 2.88 -2.03 7.40
N GLY A 116 2.36 -0.95 7.97
CA GLY A 116 3.15 -0.02 8.78
C GLY A 116 3.82 -0.70 9.98
N TYR A 117 3.09 -1.63 10.63
CA TYR A 117 3.63 -2.41 11.74
C TYR A 117 4.64 -3.47 11.33
N SER A 118 4.49 -4.11 10.18
CA SER A 118 5.53 -4.98 9.62
C SER A 118 6.83 -4.22 9.39
N LEU A 119 6.77 -3.00 8.84
CA LEU A 119 7.93 -2.13 8.68
C LEU A 119 8.55 -1.76 10.04
N ALA A 120 7.73 -1.36 11.01
CA ALA A 120 8.19 -1.01 12.35
C ALA A 120 8.88 -2.19 13.07
N MET A 121 8.38 -3.41 12.91
CA MET A 121 9.02 -4.62 13.44
C MET A 121 10.37 -4.88 12.77
N ILE A 122 10.47 -4.80 11.44
CA ILE A 122 11.75 -4.96 10.72
C ILE A 122 12.80 -3.97 11.25
N LEU A 123 12.41 -2.69 11.36
CA LEU A 123 13.30 -1.63 11.83
C LEU A 123 13.72 -1.84 13.28
N SER A 124 12.82 -2.35 14.13
CA SER A 124 13.12 -2.65 15.53
C SER A 124 14.11 -3.82 15.67
N GLU A 125 14.01 -4.84 14.81
CA GLU A 125 14.95 -5.98 14.82
C GLU A 125 16.37 -5.60 14.38
N MET A 126 16.56 -4.47 13.69
CA MET A 126 17.90 -4.01 13.30
C MET A 126 18.70 -3.39 14.46
N GLY A 127 18.03 -3.04 15.57
CA GLY A 127 18.65 -2.66 16.84
C GLY A 127 19.80 -1.66 16.68
N ALA A 128 21.01 -2.08 17.06
CA ALA A 128 22.21 -1.25 17.08
C ALA A 128 22.59 -0.65 15.71
N GLN A 129 22.22 -1.31 14.60
CA GLN A 129 22.50 -0.78 13.25
C GLN A 129 21.80 0.57 13.00
N LEU A 130 20.66 0.80 13.66
CA LEU A 130 19.86 2.01 13.55
C LEU A 130 19.97 2.90 14.79
N ALA A 131 20.98 2.68 15.65
CA ALA A 131 21.20 3.52 16.80
C ALA A 131 21.44 4.99 16.39
N GLY A 132 20.65 5.91 16.97
CA GLY A 132 20.69 7.34 16.65
C GLY A 132 20.02 7.73 15.33
N TRP A 133 19.33 6.80 14.66
CA TRP A 133 18.51 7.12 13.49
C TRP A 133 17.13 7.63 13.90
N LYS A 134 16.67 8.69 13.25
CA LYS A 134 15.27 9.14 13.30
C LYS A 134 14.52 8.52 12.13
N ILE A 135 13.68 7.53 12.40
CA ILE A 135 12.86 6.88 11.38
C ILE A 135 11.38 7.12 11.68
N GLU A 136 10.69 7.70 10.72
CA GLU A 136 9.26 8.00 10.80
C GLU A 136 8.49 7.12 9.81
N ILE A 137 7.46 6.43 10.30
CA ILE A 137 6.52 5.70 9.46
C ILE A 137 5.18 6.43 9.54
N VAL A 138 4.68 6.89 8.40
CA VAL A 138 3.36 7.51 8.28
C VAL A 138 2.45 6.53 7.56
N GLY A 139 1.43 6.04 8.23
CA GLY A 139 0.34 5.27 7.62
C GLY A 139 -0.82 6.20 7.29
N THR A 140 -1.31 6.17 6.06
CA THR A 140 -2.50 6.95 5.70
C THR A 140 -3.57 6.11 5.06
N ASP A 141 -4.84 6.40 5.36
CA ASP A 141 -5.99 5.78 4.72
C ASP A 141 -7.13 6.78 4.56
N LEU A 142 -8.06 6.50 3.65
CA LEU A 142 -9.27 7.30 3.47
C LEU A 142 -10.27 7.06 4.59
N SER A 143 -10.37 5.81 5.10
CA SER A 143 -11.39 5.47 6.09
C SER A 143 -10.93 5.81 7.51
N GLY A 144 -11.70 6.66 8.18
CA GLY A 144 -11.48 6.96 9.60
C GLY A 144 -11.68 5.73 10.48
N GLU A 145 -12.66 4.88 10.15
CA GLU A 145 -12.95 3.65 10.89
C GLU A 145 -11.76 2.69 10.88
N ILE A 146 -11.19 2.41 9.69
CA ILE A 146 -10.07 1.47 9.58
C ILE A 146 -8.79 2.03 10.24
N LEU A 147 -8.60 3.35 10.18
CA LEU A 147 -7.49 4.01 10.86
C LEU A 147 -7.62 3.96 12.37
N GLN A 148 -8.85 4.02 12.91
CA GLN A 148 -9.04 3.84 14.34
C GLN A 148 -8.62 2.43 14.77
N ARG A 149 -9.00 1.41 14.01
CA ARG A 149 -8.52 0.03 14.24
C ARG A 149 -7.00 -0.08 14.15
N ALA A 150 -6.38 0.59 13.18
CA ALA A 150 -4.93 0.65 13.06
C ALA A 150 -4.30 1.27 14.30
N LYS A 151 -4.83 2.41 14.79
CA LYS A 151 -4.37 3.08 16.02
C LYS A 151 -4.57 2.23 17.27
N ASP A 152 -5.67 1.49 17.37
CA ASP A 152 -5.93 0.61 18.52
C ASP A 152 -4.92 -0.56 18.54
N GLY A 153 -4.57 -1.06 17.35
CA GLY A 153 -3.60 -2.14 17.16
C GLY A 153 -4.12 -3.48 17.68
N LEU A 154 -5.44 -3.71 17.58
CA LEU A 154 -6.14 -4.89 18.06
C LEU A 154 -6.60 -5.78 16.90
N TYR A 155 -6.09 -7.00 16.88
CA TYR A 155 -6.31 -7.98 15.80
C TYR A 155 -6.99 -9.24 16.33
N SER A 156 -7.64 -9.98 15.44
CA SER A 156 -8.13 -11.33 15.72
C SER A 156 -6.99 -12.34 15.70
N GLN A 157 -7.22 -13.54 16.25
CA GLN A 157 -6.27 -14.65 16.17
C GLN A 157 -5.91 -15.00 14.72
N PHE A 158 -6.91 -15.03 13.83
CA PHE A 158 -6.69 -15.30 12.40
C PHE A 158 -5.73 -14.30 11.75
N GLU A 159 -5.90 -13.01 12.04
CA GLU A 159 -5.06 -11.96 11.46
C GLU A 159 -3.61 -12.03 11.92
N VAL A 160 -3.37 -12.30 13.21
CA VAL A 160 -1.99 -12.41 13.72
C VAL A 160 -1.32 -13.71 13.27
N GLN A 161 -2.08 -14.75 12.92
CA GLN A 161 -1.52 -15.98 12.35
C GLN A 161 -1.31 -15.88 10.83
N ARG A 162 -1.91 -14.89 10.15
CA ARG A 162 -1.78 -14.68 8.71
C ARG A 162 -0.55 -13.82 8.40
N GLY A 163 0.56 -14.48 8.09
CA GLY A 163 1.78 -13.87 7.54
C GLY A 163 2.78 -13.32 8.56
N LEU A 164 2.40 -13.14 9.82
CA LEU A 164 3.32 -12.71 10.89
C LEU A 164 4.25 -13.87 11.32
N PRO A 165 5.58 -13.73 11.22
CA PRO A 165 6.50 -14.75 11.71
C PRO A 165 6.35 -15.01 13.21
N ILE A 166 6.34 -16.28 13.62
CA ILE A 166 6.16 -16.69 15.03
C ILE A 166 7.09 -15.95 16.00
N PRO A 167 8.40 -15.79 15.73
CA PRO A 167 9.28 -15.05 16.63
C PRO A 167 8.85 -13.60 16.86
N LEU A 168 8.30 -12.93 15.83
CA LEU A 168 7.80 -11.57 15.93
C LEU A 168 6.45 -11.51 16.64
N LEU A 169 5.58 -12.50 16.41
CA LEU A 169 4.32 -12.63 17.14
C LEU A 169 4.56 -12.73 18.64
N VAL A 170 5.42 -13.65 19.08
CA VAL A 170 5.74 -13.86 20.49
C VAL A 170 6.38 -12.62 21.12
N LYS A 171 7.21 -11.89 20.36
CA LYS A 171 7.94 -10.72 20.85
C LYS A 171 7.10 -9.45 20.91
N TYR A 172 6.22 -9.24 19.94
CA TYR A 172 5.56 -7.95 19.72
C TYR A 172 4.05 -7.95 19.83
N ILE A 173 3.41 -9.11 19.97
CA ILE A 173 1.96 -9.22 20.11
C ILE A 173 1.61 -9.89 21.43
N GLN A 174 0.71 -9.26 22.18
CA GLN A 174 0.20 -9.79 23.45
C GLN A 174 -1.29 -10.11 23.32
N GLN A 175 -1.70 -11.29 23.79
CA GLN A 175 -3.11 -11.61 23.88
C GLN A 175 -3.78 -10.77 24.98
N THR A 176 -4.91 -10.14 24.65
CA THR A 176 -5.74 -9.33 25.55
C THR A 176 -7.19 -9.76 25.38
N GLY A 177 -7.67 -10.62 26.28
CA GLY A 177 -8.97 -11.27 26.13
C GLY A 177 -9.02 -12.19 24.91
N ASP A 178 -10.01 -11.97 24.04
CA ASP A 178 -10.21 -12.66 22.75
C ASP A 178 -9.44 -12.01 21.59
N ARG A 179 -8.75 -10.89 21.84
CA ARG A 179 -8.00 -10.12 20.84
C ARG A 179 -6.50 -10.21 21.07
N TRP A 180 -5.76 -9.78 20.06
CA TRP A 180 -4.31 -9.75 20.04
C TRP A 180 -3.84 -8.33 19.81
N LYS A 181 -3.16 -7.75 20.78
CA LYS A 181 -2.73 -6.36 20.78
C LYS A 181 -1.26 -6.25 20.41
N ILE A 182 -0.94 -5.37 19.46
CA ILE A 182 0.45 -5.01 19.17
C ILE A 182 1.05 -4.22 20.33
N SER A 183 2.33 -4.47 20.63
CA SER A 183 3.02 -3.80 21.73
C SER A 183 3.10 -2.29 21.51
N ASP A 184 3.02 -1.53 22.61
CA ASP A 184 3.08 -0.06 22.57
C ASP A 184 4.41 0.44 21.98
N ALA A 185 5.48 -0.34 22.14
CA ALA A 185 6.81 -0.06 21.58
C ALA A 185 6.84 -0.09 20.04
N ILE A 186 6.07 -0.98 19.41
CA ILE A 186 5.90 -0.99 17.95
C ILE A 186 4.85 0.02 17.53
N ARG A 187 3.74 0.11 18.26
CA ARG A 187 2.64 1.02 17.96
C ARG A 187 3.08 2.48 17.85
N SER A 188 3.91 2.93 18.79
CA SER A 188 4.44 4.30 18.85
C SER A 188 5.37 4.67 17.69
N LYS A 189 5.81 3.70 16.87
CA LYS A 189 6.69 3.94 15.71
C LYS A 189 5.91 4.30 14.43
N VAL A 190 4.58 4.17 14.44
CA VAL A 190 3.73 4.44 13.27
C VAL A 190 2.74 5.55 13.59
N GLN A 191 2.72 6.58 12.75
CA GLN A 191 1.75 7.68 12.85
C GLN A 191 0.66 7.48 11.82
N PHE A 192 -0.58 7.34 12.27
CA PHE A 192 -1.74 7.15 11.40
C PHE A 192 -2.49 8.46 11.16
N ARG A 193 -2.70 8.81 9.89
CA ARG A 193 -3.39 10.05 9.47
C ARG A 193 -4.45 9.74 8.42
N GLU A 194 -5.61 10.36 8.53
CA GLU A 194 -6.61 10.30 7.46
C GLU A 194 -6.09 11.07 6.25
N TRP A 195 -6.08 10.42 5.08
CA TRP A 195 -5.63 11.02 3.84
C TRP A 195 -6.27 10.35 2.63
N ASN A 196 -6.79 11.17 1.73
CA ASN A 196 -7.25 10.72 0.42
C ASN A 196 -6.12 10.80 -0.61
N LEU A 197 -5.80 9.69 -1.28
CA LEU A 197 -4.76 9.65 -2.33
C LEU A 197 -5.07 10.56 -3.52
N LEU A 198 -6.32 10.98 -3.69
CA LEU A 198 -6.70 11.95 -4.72
C LEU A 198 -6.28 13.39 -4.39
N ASN A 199 -5.98 13.68 -3.12
CA ASN A 199 -5.57 15.00 -2.66
C ASN A 199 -4.06 15.21 -2.89
N ASP A 200 -3.63 16.47 -2.96
CA ASP A 200 -2.22 16.82 -3.09
C ASP A 200 -1.43 16.40 -1.83
N PRO A 201 -0.49 15.44 -1.90
CA PRO A 201 0.21 14.93 -0.72
C PRO A 201 1.27 15.90 -0.17
N SER A 202 1.37 17.13 -0.67
CA SER A 202 2.31 18.16 -0.18
C SER A 202 2.34 18.32 1.35
N PRO A 203 1.21 18.31 2.09
CA PRO A 203 1.20 18.47 3.55
C PRO A 203 1.73 17.27 4.34
N LEU A 204 1.93 16.11 3.68
CA LEU A 204 2.55 14.93 4.29
C LEU A 204 4.09 15.04 4.32
N GLY A 205 4.66 15.96 3.54
CA GLY A 205 6.09 16.15 3.37
C GLY A 205 6.74 15.13 2.44
N LYS A 206 8.07 15.07 2.44
CA LYS A 206 8.85 14.15 1.59
C LYS A 206 9.08 12.79 2.26
N PHE A 207 9.18 11.74 1.47
CA PHE A 207 9.39 10.37 1.91
C PHE A 207 10.49 9.69 1.08
N ASP A 208 11.45 9.07 1.75
CA ASP A 208 12.51 8.29 1.11
C ASP A 208 11.95 6.97 0.54
N ILE A 209 10.90 6.44 1.18
CA ILE A 209 10.23 5.21 0.74
C ILE A 209 8.72 5.40 0.79
N VAL A 210 8.03 5.00 -0.26
CA VAL A 210 6.57 4.95 -0.31
C VAL A 210 6.12 3.53 -0.64
N PHE A 211 5.30 2.95 0.23
CA PHE A 211 4.52 1.75 -0.04
C PHE A 211 3.13 2.19 -0.46
N CYS A 212 2.73 1.90 -1.70
CA CYS A 212 1.40 2.17 -2.23
C CYS A 212 0.90 0.88 -2.89
N ARG A 213 0.51 -0.07 -2.05
CA ARG A 213 0.31 -1.46 -2.46
C ARG A 213 -1.16 -1.86 -2.38
N ASN A 214 -1.60 -2.60 -3.40
CA ASN A 214 -2.93 -3.19 -3.50
C ASN A 214 -4.08 -2.17 -3.43
N VAL A 215 -3.84 -0.93 -3.90
CA VAL A 215 -4.84 0.16 -3.89
C VAL A 215 -5.09 0.74 -5.28
N LEU A 216 -4.06 0.85 -6.12
CA LEU A 216 -4.19 1.37 -7.48
C LEU A 216 -5.09 0.50 -8.34
N ILE A 217 -5.23 -0.80 -8.03
CA ILE A 217 -6.15 -1.73 -8.70
C ILE A 217 -7.62 -1.28 -8.67
N TYR A 218 -8.00 -0.41 -7.73
CA TYR A 218 -9.36 0.13 -7.61
C TYR A 218 -9.61 1.38 -8.45
N PHE A 219 -8.56 1.92 -9.09
CA PHE A 219 -8.61 3.21 -9.79
C PHE A 219 -8.63 3.03 -11.31
N ASP A 220 -9.25 3.97 -12.00
CA ASP A 220 -9.09 4.11 -13.45
C ASP A 220 -7.70 4.66 -13.81
N GLN A 221 -7.34 4.60 -15.10
CA GLN A 221 -6.01 4.99 -15.56
C GLN A 221 -5.68 6.46 -15.28
N PRO A 222 -6.56 7.45 -15.55
CA PRO A 222 -6.30 8.85 -15.18
C PRO A 222 -6.06 9.04 -13.68
N THR A 223 -6.81 8.35 -12.83
CA THR A 223 -6.64 8.40 -11.37
C THR A 223 -5.30 7.80 -10.95
N LYS A 224 -4.91 6.65 -11.49
CA LYS A 224 -3.58 6.05 -11.24
C LYS A 224 -2.45 7.01 -11.61
N THR A 225 -2.53 7.65 -12.78
CA THR A 225 -1.54 8.63 -13.23
C THR A 225 -1.46 9.82 -12.26
N LYS A 226 -2.61 10.36 -11.83
CA LYS A 226 -2.66 11.47 -10.85
C LYS A 226 -1.99 11.09 -9.53
N VAL A 227 -2.34 9.92 -8.97
CA VAL A 227 -1.80 9.43 -7.69
C VAL A 227 -0.29 9.23 -7.79
N LEU A 228 0.19 8.54 -8.83
CA LEU A 228 1.63 8.32 -9.04
C LEU A 228 2.38 9.64 -9.23
N ALA A 229 1.83 10.61 -9.96
CA ALA A 229 2.44 11.93 -10.11
C ALA A 229 2.54 12.69 -8.77
N GLY A 230 1.51 12.59 -7.92
CA GLY A 230 1.52 13.14 -6.56
C GLY A 230 2.60 12.50 -5.69
N ILE A 231 2.69 11.16 -5.70
CA ILE A 231 3.72 10.42 -4.98
C ILE A 231 5.12 10.81 -5.45
N ALA A 232 5.35 10.86 -6.77
CA ALA A 232 6.64 11.18 -7.36
C ALA A 232 7.17 12.55 -6.89
N LYS A 233 6.27 13.55 -6.81
CA LYS A 233 6.62 14.88 -6.29
C LYS A 233 7.12 14.83 -4.86
N GLN A 234 6.69 13.86 -4.05
CA GLN A 234 7.04 13.75 -2.64
C GLN A 234 8.24 12.85 -2.35
N MET A 235 8.94 12.37 -3.39
CA MET A 235 10.10 11.51 -3.23
C MET A 235 11.39 12.25 -3.64
N PRO A 236 12.52 11.97 -2.97
CA PRO A 236 13.84 12.34 -3.48
C PRO A 236 14.22 11.46 -4.68
N GLU A 237 15.19 11.89 -5.47
CA GLU A 237 15.66 11.19 -6.68
C GLU A 237 16.11 9.74 -6.41
N ASP A 238 16.67 9.48 -5.23
CA ASP A 238 17.13 8.17 -4.78
C ASP A 238 16.08 7.40 -3.94
N GLY A 239 14.83 7.87 -3.93
CA GLY A 239 13.73 7.27 -3.17
C GLY A 239 13.07 6.08 -3.88
N TYR A 240 12.44 5.19 -3.09
CA TYR A 240 11.85 3.94 -3.58
C TYR A 240 10.33 3.90 -3.44
N LEU A 241 9.64 3.44 -4.48
CA LEU A 241 8.21 3.16 -4.50
C LEU A 241 7.97 1.65 -4.56
N PHE A 242 7.17 1.11 -3.64
CA PHE A 242 6.70 -0.26 -3.62
C PHE A 242 5.25 -0.33 -4.08
N LEU A 243 4.98 -1.16 -5.10
CA LEU A 243 3.63 -1.49 -5.56
C LEU A 243 3.31 -2.96 -5.29
N GLY A 244 2.02 -3.29 -5.24
CA GLY A 244 1.51 -4.64 -5.09
C GLY A 244 1.75 -5.51 -6.34
N GLY A 245 1.65 -6.84 -6.18
CA GLY A 245 2.04 -7.79 -7.24
C GLY A 245 1.26 -7.70 -8.56
N ALA A 246 0.06 -7.11 -8.53
CA ALA A 246 -0.82 -6.88 -9.69
C ALA A 246 -0.78 -5.43 -10.22
N GLU A 247 0.11 -4.60 -9.69
CA GLU A 247 0.21 -3.18 -10.03
C GLU A 247 1.50 -2.89 -10.81
N THR A 248 1.45 -1.86 -11.65
CA THR A 248 2.59 -1.44 -12.47
C THR A 248 2.51 0.05 -12.77
N VAL A 249 3.64 0.66 -13.11
CA VAL A 249 3.73 2.03 -13.65
C VAL A 249 3.73 2.05 -15.18
N LEU A 250 4.01 0.90 -15.82
CA LEU A 250 4.13 0.80 -17.27
C LEU A 250 2.81 1.17 -17.97
N GLY A 251 2.88 2.07 -18.95
CA GLY A 251 1.71 2.60 -19.64
C GLY A 251 0.85 3.55 -18.80
N ILE A 252 1.27 3.91 -17.57
CA ILE A 252 0.49 4.75 -16.64
C ILE A 252 1.28 6.00 -16.24
N SER A 253 2.57 5.88 -15.96
CA SER A 253 3.42 7.00 -15.53
C SER A 253 4.84 6.88 -16.09
N ASP A 254 5.40 8.01 -16.53
CA ASP A 254 6.80 8.17 -16.98
C ASP A 254 7.74 8.58 -15.84
N LYS A 255 7.19 8.93 -14.66
CA LYS A 255 7.96 9.43 -13.50
C LYS A 255 8.71 8.34 -12.76
N PHE A 256 8.35 7.08 -12.97
CA PHE A 256 8.94 5.94 -12.30
C PHE A 256 9.50 4.95 -13.29
N GLN A 257 10.64 4.36 -12.92
CA GLN A 257 11.27 3.26 -13.63
C GLN A 257 11.43 2.06 -12.71
N LEU A 258 11.27 0.85 -13.25
CA LEU A 258 11.46 -0.38 -12.49
C LEU A 258 12.92 -0.48 -12.02
N LEU A 259 13.12 -0.82 -10.74
CA LEU A 259 14.44 -1.11 -10.22
C LEU A 259 14.93 -2.44 -10.80
N ALA A 260 16.10 -2.43 -11.45
CA ALA A 260 16.62 -3.59 -12.16
C ALA A 260 16.70 -4.84 -11.26
N GLY A 261 16.11 -5.94 -11.73
CA GLY A 261 16.04 -7.21 -10.98
C GLY A 261 15.07 -7.23 -9.80
N GLN A 262 14.38 -6.12 -9.51
CA GLN A 262 13.51 -5.98 -8.34
C GLN A 262 12.07 -5.73 -8.76
N ARG A 263 11.32 -6.82 -9.01
CA ARG A 263 9.89 -6.74 -9.30
C ARG A 263 9.15 -6.01 -8.17
N GLY A 264 8.26 -5.10 -8.56
CA GLY A 264 7.40 -4.34 -7.63
C GLY A 264 8.08 -3.14 -6.97
N ILE A 265 9.36 -2.89 -7.24
CA ILE A 265 10.08 -1.72 -6.73
C ILE A 265 10.43 -0.78 -7.88
N TYR A 266 10.17 0.49 -7.67
CA TYR A 266 10.39 1.55 -8.63
C TYR A 266 11.21 2.67 -8.02
N GLY A 267 11.99 3.36 -8.85
CA GLY A 267 12.67 4.61 -8.53
C GLY A 267 12.17 5.75 -9.40
N LEU A 268 12.48 6.99 -9.03
CA LEU A 268 12.24 8.11 -9.94
C LEU A 268 13.09 7.97 -11.20
N THR A 269 12.48 8.22 -12.36
CA THR A 269 13.15 8.21 -13.65
C THR A 269 14.30 9.21 -13.64
N GLY A 270 15.50 8.76 -13.97
CA GLY A 270 16.74 9.57 -13.92
C GLY A 270 17.40 9.67 -12.55
N GLY A 271 16.72 9.32 -11.45
CA GLY A 271 17.24 9.44 -10.09
C GLY A 271 17.96 8.19 -9.58
N ILE A 272 17.35 7.00 -9.73
CA ILE A 272 18.01 5.75 -9.34
C ILE A 272 18.91 5.25 -10.47
N LYS A 273 20.23 5.37 -10.30
CA LYS A 273 21.19 4.70 -11.17
C LYS A 273 20.96 3.20 -11.06
N ALA A 274 20.73 2.54 -12.21
CA ALA A 274 20.70 1.08 -12.25
C ALA A 274 21.95 0.55 -11.53
N PRO A 275 21.84 -0.51 -10.71
CA PRO A 275 23.03 -1.16 -10.15
C PRO A 275 23.95 -1.47 -11.32
N THR A 276 25.15 -0.89 -11.34
CA THR A 276 26.19 -1.33 -12.28
C THR A 276 26.35 -2.81 -12.04
N ALA A 277 26.00 -3.63 -13.05
CA ALA A 277 26.12 -5.07 -12.96
C ALA A 277 27.51 -5.39 -12.40
N PHE A 278 27.55 -6.15 -11.30
CA PHE A 278 28.81 -6.72 -10.83
C PHE A 278 29.45 -7.41 -12.03
N GLY A 279 30.62 -6.90 -12.43
CA GLY A 279 31.32 -7.37 -13.62
C GLY A 279 31.52 -8.87 -13.52
N THR A 280 30.78 -9.61 -14.33
CA THR A 280 31.12 -11.01 -14.63
C THR A 280 32.41 -10.97 -15.46
N ARG A 281 33.56 -10.94 -14.80
CA ARG A 281 34.79 -11.51 -15.36
C ARG A 281 34.61 -13.03 -15.35
N GLY A 282 33.82 -13.52 -16.29
CA GLY A 282 33.73 -14.92 -16.65
C GLY A 282 34.21 -15.06 -18.09
N ALA A 283 35.42 -15.57 -18.26
CA ALA A 283 36.00 -15.85 -19.56
C ALA A 283 35.05 -16.72 -20.40
N ALA A 284 34.76 -16.29 -21.63
CA ALA A 284 34.03 -17.09 -22.60
C ALA A 284 34.85 -18.34 -22.97
N PRO A 285 34.30 -19.57 -22.90
CA PRO A 285 34.94 -20.70 -23.51
C PRO A 285 34.74 -20.63 -25.03
N ARG A 286 35.85 -20.64 -25.76
CA ARG A 286 35.90 -20.75 -27.22
C ARG A 286 35.14 -22.01 -27.66
N ARG A 287 34.06 -21.83 -28.44
CA ARG A 287 33.43 -22.93 -29.17
C ARG A 287 34.38 -23.37 -30.30
N ARG A 288 34.90 -24.59 -30.24
CA ARG A 288 35.36 -25.33 -31.43
C ARG A 288 34.20 -26.20 -31.89
N GLY A 289 33.87 -26.10 -33.17
CA GLY A 289 32.85 -26.90 -33.81
C GLY A 289 33.32 -28.34 -34.02
N SER A 290 32.35 -29.24 -34.08
CA SER A 290 32.43 -30.50 -34.80
C SER A 290 31.03 -30.90 -35.24
N GLN A 291 30.95 -31.35 -36.48
CA GLN A 291 29.76 -31.68 -37.25
C GLN A 291 28.99 -32.89 -36.70
N LEU A 292 27.66 -32.83 -36.89
CA LEU A 292 26.63 -33.86 -37.16
C LEU A 292 27.12 -35.30 -37.48
N PRO A 293 26.29 -36.37 -37.24
CA PRO A 293 25.00 -36.50 -37.92
C PRO A 293 23.80 -37.14 -37.18
N LEU A 294 22.64 -36.87 -37.81
CA LEU A 294 21.33 -37.52 -37.83
C LEU A 294 21.25 -38.99 -37.36
N HIS A 295 20.18 -39.35 -36.64
CA HIS A 295 19.26 -40.46 -36.99
C HIS A 295 17.99 -40.50 -36.11
N PHE A 296 16.83 -40.51 -36.80
CA PHE A 296 15.56 -41.24 -36.60
C PHE A 296 14.73 -41.22 -35.28
N VAL A 297 13.49 -40.71 -35.45
CA VAL A 297 12.16 -41.32 -35.17
C VAL A 297 11.89 -41.97 -33.81
N ALA A 298 11.02 -41.34 -33.01
CA ALA A 298 9.62 -41.71 -32.75
C ALA A 298 8.92 -40.57 -31.99
#